data_AF-A0A150GKG7-F1
#
_entry.id   AF-A0A150GKG7-F1
#
_cell.length_a   1.000
_cell.length_b   1.000
_cell.length_c   1.000
_cell.angle_alpha   90.00
_cell.angle_beta   90.00
_cell.angle_gamma   90.00
#
_symmetry.space_group_name_H-M   'P 1'
#
loop_
_entity.id
_entity.type
_entity.pdbx_description
1 polymer ?
#
loop_
_entity_poly.entity_id
_entity_poly.type
_entity_poly.pdbx_seq_one_letter_code
_entity_poly.pdbx_strand_id
1 'polypeptide(L)'
;MDEEYRKTDAINRQFMRMAPPPPAPARRGTYGELAKPTISPDTLREKKWDQPEPRALRASLAVAAEKGMSSADAPETMFLVRGLDSDALMVGLKRVFEGYAAVGGGADRGALDKPRWSAVLRAAGLVAESGPLPQRRVDAIYGQFIEALRHVSVAHRLALNEVMERLVAVGPPAQTDPLLAALKRVYSAHATAGRMVERAALDRPRWAACLRQAGLLHEGGPLSGSRADDVFSRCVPHGSSLLGFLQFLEALRQVPALHRTGLDEVMQRLVAAGGPQ
;
A
#
# COMPACT_ATOMS: atom_id res chain seq x y z
N MET A 1 21.43 32.41 21.60
CA MET A 1 20.79 31.33 20.82
C MET A 1 19.62 30.83 21.67
N ASP A 2 18.68 31.71 22.04
CA ASP A 2 17.93 31.51 23.31
C ASP A 2 16.42 31.83 23.26
N GLU A 3 15.91 32.33 22.15
CA GLU A 3 14.49 32.73 22.06
C GLU A 3 13.63 31.68 21.36
N GLU A 4 14.20 30.99 20.36
CA GLU A 4 13.54 29.90 19.65
C GLU A 4 13.41 28.66 20.54
N TYR A 5 14.45 28.34 21.32
CA TYR A 5 14.45 27.23 22.27
C TYR A 5 13.43 27.43 23.42
N ARG A 6 13.21 28.67 23.86
CA ARG A 6 12.19 29.01 24.87
C ARG A 6 10.76 28.90 24.31
N LYS A 7 10.55 29.24 23.03
CA LYS A 7 9.25 29.04 22.36
C LYS A 7 8.95 27.56 22.19
N THR A 8 9.93 26.74 21.81
CA THR A 8 9.75 25.28 21.70
C THR A 8 9.47 24.63 23.06
N ASP A 9 10.15 25.07 24.13
CA ASP A 9 9.92 24.55 25.48
C ASP A 9 8.55 24.98 26.06
N ALA A 10 8.10 26.19 25.75
CA ALA A 10 6.76 26.67 26.13
C ALA A 10 5.64 25.87 25.43
N ILE A 11 5.80 25.58 24.14
CA ILE A 11 4.86 24.75 23.36
C ILE A 11 4.83 23.32 23.91
N ASN A 12 6.00 22.75 24.23
CA ASN A 12 6.10 21.40 24.81
C ASN A 12 5.47 21.31 26.20
N ARG A 13 5.61 22.33 27.05
CA ARG A 13 4.94 22.40 28.36
C ARG A 13 3.43 22.60 28.24
N GLN A 14 2.97 23.32 27.22
CA GLN A 14 1.55 23.51 26.94
C GLN A 14 0.90 22.21 26.42
N PHE A 15 1.61 21.43 25.59
CA PHE A 15 1.20 20.09 25.16
C PHE A 15 1.18 19.07 26.31
N MET A 16 2.11 19.15 27.26
CA MET A 16 2.15 18.28 28.45
C MET A 16 1.06 18.60 29.49
N ARG A 17 0.43 19.78 29.42
CA ARG A 17 -0.69 20.19 30.30
C ARG A 17 -2.07 19.91 29.71
N MET A 18 -2.15 19.57 28.43
CA MET A 18 -3.39 19.07 27.87
C MET A 18 -3.59 17.64 28.36
N ALA A 19 -4.66 17.43 29.14
CA ALA A 19 -5.09 16.10 29.50
C ALA A 19 -5.14 15.24 28.23
N PRO A 20 -4.60 14.00 28.24
CA PRO A 20 -4.66 13.14 27.09
C PRO A 20 -6.12 13.06 26.63
N PRO A 21 -6.40 13.11 25.31
CA PRO A 21 -7.76 12.92 24.83
C PRO A 21 -8.30 11.64 25.45
N PRO A 22 -9.56 11.63 25.91
CA PRO A 22 -10.12 10.46 26.56
C PRO A 22 -9.86 9.25 25.66
N PRO A 23 -9.33 8.14 26.23
CA PRO A 23 -9.01 6.97 25.43
C PRO A 23 -10.26 6.60 24.64
N ALA A 24 -10.13 6.51 23.31
CA ALA A 24 -11.18 5.99 22.45
C ALA A 24 -11.67 4.67 23.09
N PRO A 25 -12.99 4.45 23.18
CA PRO A 25 -13.53 3.30 23.89
C PRO A 25 -12.83 2.05 23.35
N ALA A 26 -12.11 1.35 24.24
CA ALA A 26 -11.45 0.11 23.89
C ALA A 26 -12.53 -0.82 23.34
N ARG A 27 -12.42 -1.21 22.06
CA ARG A 27 -13.28 -2.25 21.51
C ARG A 27 -13.01 -3.50 22.36
N ARG A 28 -13.97 -3.90 23.21
CA ARG A 28 -13.90 -5.18 23.91
C ARG A 28 -13.84 -6.26 22.83
N GLY A 29 -12.70 -6.95 22.75
CA GLY A 29 -12.51 -8.06 21.81
C GLY A 29 -13.63 -9.07 21.98
N THR A 30 -14.12 -9.61 20.87
CA THR A 30 -15.31 -10.49 20.83
C THR A 30 -15.04 -11.87 21.44
N TYR A 31 -13.81 -12.12 21.90
CA TYR A 31 -13.23 -13.42 22.23
C TYR A 31 -12.94 -13.63 23.72
N GLY A 32 -13.63 -12.92 24.62
CA GLY A 32 -13.35 -12.99 26.08
C GLY A 32 -13.31 -14.40 26.68
N GLU A 33 -13.89 -15.40 26.01
CA GLU A 33 -14.07 -16.76 26.56
C GLU A 33 -13.59 -17.90 25.64
N LEU A 34 -13.02 -17.62 24.46
CA LEU A 34 -12.64 -18.66 23.52
C LEU A 34 -11.19 -19.12 23.74
N ALA A 35 -10.98 -20.45 23.71
CA ALA A 35 -9.68 -21.07 23.93
C ALA A 35 -8.64 -20.55 22.91
N LYS A 36 -7.44 -20.23 23.41
CA LYS A 36 -6.30 -19.83 22.56
C LYS A 36 -6.01 -20.98 21.58
N PRO A 37 -6.01 -20.76 20.25
CA PRO A 37 -5.64 -21.81 19.33
C PRO A 37 -4.15 -22.10 19.52
N THR A 38 -3.86 -23.38 19.59
CA THR A 38 -2.50 -23.89 19.74
C THR A 38 -2.07 -24.29 18.35
N ILE A 39 -1.29 -23.43 17.68
CA ILE A 39 -0.68 -23.78 16.39
C ILE A 39 0.31 -24.91 16.69
N SER A 40 0.03 -26.12 16.20
CA SER A 40 0.93 -27.24 16.44
C SER A 40 2.23 -27.06 15.63
N PRO A 41 3.40 -27.45 16.16
CA PRO A 41 4.66 -27.42 15.42
C PRO A 41 4.62 -28.25 14.12
N ASP A 42 3.74 -29.26 14.06
CA ASP A 42 3.57 -30.14 12.91
C ASP A 42 2.75 -29.48 11.79
N THR A 43 1.80 -28.60 12.12
CA THR A 43 1.04 -27.78 11.16
C THR A 43 1.96 -26.85 10.36
N LEU A 44 3.03 -26.33 10.98
CA LEU A 44 4.04 -25.51 10.27
C LEU A 44 4.93 -26.33 9.33
N ARG A 45 5.00 -27.67 9.51
CA ARG A 45 5.84 -28.58 8.73
C ARG A 45 5.07 -29.26 7.59
N GLU A 46 3.77 -29.50 7.76
CA GLU A 46 2.94 -30.07 6.69
C GLU A 46 2.75 -29.05 5.57
N LYS A 47 3.41 -29.27 4.44
CA LYS A 47 3.29 -28.46 3.21
C LYS A 47 1.93 -28.56 2.51
N LYS A 48 0.81 -28.64 3.23
CA LYS A 48 -0.54 -28.56 2.65
C LYS A 48 -1.00 -27.09 2.57
N TRP A 49 -0.14 -26.23 2.02
CA TRP A 49 -0.37 -24.78 1.93
C TRP A 49 -1.19 -24.37 0.69
N ASP A 50 -1.49 -25.32 -0.20
CA ASP A 50 -2.19 -25.09 -1.47
C ASP A 50 -3.71 -25.34 -1.38
N GLN A 51 -4.34 -25.06 -0.23
CA GLN A 51 -5.79 -25.20 -0.11
C GLN A 51 -6.51 -23.97 -0.67
N PRO A 52 -7.30 -24.07 -1.76
CA PRO A 52 -7.94 -22.92 -2.40
C PRO A 52 -8.79 -22.12 -1.41
N GLU A 53 -8.78 -20.80 -1.54
CA GLU A 53 -9.58 -19.93 -0.67
C GLU A 53 -11.06 -20.29 -0.78
N PRO A 54 -11.80 -20.37 0.34
CA PRO A 54 -13.22 -20.66 0.32
C PRO A 54 -13.96 -19.71 -0.64
N ARG A 55 -14.74 -20.28 -1.57
CA ARG A 55 -15.44 -19.50 -2.62
C ARG A 55 -16.32 -18.39 -2.05
N ALA A 56 -16.97 -18.64 -0.91
CA ALA A 56 -17.80 -17.66 -0.22
C ALA A 56 -16.98 -16.47 0.31
N LEU A 57 -15.79 -16.72 0.87
CA LEU A 57 -14.88 -15.67 1.33
C LEU A 57 -14.41 -14.83 0.14
N ARG A 58 -14.01 -15.47 -0.96
CA ARG A 58 -13.60 -14.76 -2.19
C ARG A 58 -14.69 -13.86 -2.74
N ALA A 59 -15.93 -14.35 -2.79
CA ALA A 59 -17.07 -13.57 -3.26
C ALA A 59 -17.34 -12.36 -2.35
N SER A 60 -17.27 -12.55 -1.03
CA SER A 60 -17.45 -11.48 -0.05
C SER A 60 -16.36 -10.40 -0.15
N LEU A 61 -15.09 -10.80 -0.35
CA LEU A 61 -13.98 -9.88 -0.60
C LEU A 61 -14.19 -9.06 -1.89
N ALA A 62 -14.67 -9.68 -2.96
CA ALA A 62 -14.97 -8.99 -4.21
C ALA A 62 -16.09 -7.93 -4.03
N VAL A 63 -17.16 -8.28 -3.31
CA VAL A 63 -18.27 -7.37 -3.01
C VAL A 63 -17.80 -6.20 -2.13
N ALA A 64 -16.93 -6.45 -1.14
CA ALA A 64 -16.38 -5.39 -0.30
C ALA A 64 -15.51 -4.42 -1.12
N ALA A 65 -14.67 -4.96 -2.03
CA ALA A 65 -13.85 -4.18 -2.94
C ALA A 65 -14.67 -3.32 -3.90
N GLU A 66 -15.74 -3.87 -4.50
CA GLU A 66 -16.66 -3.12 -5.37
C GLU A 66 -17.33 -1.95 -4.63
N LYS A 67 -17.63 -2.12 -3.34
CA LYS A 67 -18.24 -1.09 -2.50
C LYS A 67 -17.23 -0.09 -1.92
N GLY A 68 -15.94 -0.23 -2.24
CA GLY A 68 -14.87 0.63 -1.70
C GLY A 68 -14.73 0.55 -0.18
N MET A 69 -15.25 -0.51 0.44
CA MET A 69 -15.15 -0.73 1.88
C MET A 69 -13.88 -1.48 2.20
N SER A 70 -13.28 -1.17 3.36
CA SER A 70 -12.29 -2.05 3.94
C SER A 70 -12.95 -3.38 4.26
N SER A 71 -12.46 -4.46 3.67
CA SER A 71 -13.00 -5.81 3.89
C SER A 71 -12.92 -6.25 5.35
N ALA A 72 -12.03 -5.66 6.16
CA ALA A 72 -11.97 -5.85 7.61
C ALA A 72 -13.10 -5.15 8.38
N ASP A 73 -13.78 -4.17 7.76
CA ASP A 73 -14.95 -3.48 8.30
C ASP A 73 -16.28 -4.06 7.77
N ALA A 74 -16.22 -5.00 6.83
CA ALA A 74 -17.39 -5.68 6.27
C ALA A 74 -17.87 -6.81 7.21
N PRO A 75 -19.11 -6.74 7.75
CA PRO A 75 -19.60 -7.74 8.71
C PRO A 75 -19.67 -9.17 8.15
N GLU A 76 -20.05 -9.31 6.88
CA GLU A 76 -20.16 -10.60 6.20
C GLU A 76 -18.78 -11.25 6.01
N THR A 77 -17.78 -10.47 5.60
CA THR A 77 -16.39 -10.95 5.47
C THR A 77 -15.87 -11.43 6.82
N MET A 78 -16.05 -10.63 7.88
CA MET A 78 -15.61 -10.99 9.21
C MET A 78 -16.33 -12.23 9.75
N PHE A 79 -17.63 -12.40 9.47
CA PHE A 79 -18.35 -13.62 9.84
C PHE A 79 -17.74 -14.87 9.19
N LEU A 80 -17.44 -14.80 7.89
CA LEU A 80 -16.83 -15.91 7.15
C LEU A 80 -15.41 -16.23 7.65
N VAL A 81 -14.60 -15.21 7.94
CA VAL A 81 -13.23 -15.40 8.43
C VAL A 81 -13.21 -16.00 9.84
N ARG A 82 -14.15 -15.61 10.71
CA ARG A 82 -14.29 -16.19 12.06
C ARG A 82 -14.72 -17.66 12.05
N GLY A 83 -15.37 -18.10 10.98
CA GLY A 83 -15.74 -19.50 10.78
C GLY A 83 -14.59 -20.37 10.29
N LEU A 84 -13.42 -19.81 10.00
CA LEU A 84 -12.24 -20.58 9.58
C LEU A 84 -11.63 -21.32 10.77
N ASP A 85 -11.19 -22.54 10.54
CA ASP A 85 -10.31 -23.23 11.49
C ASP A 85 -8.91 -22.58 11.50
N SER A 86 -8.09 -22.98 12.47
CA SER A 86 -6.75 -22.40 12.67
C SER A 86 -5.82 -22.61 11.47
N ASP A 87 -5.99 -23.71 10.73
CA ASP A 87 -5.15 -24.06 9.60
C ASP A 87 -5.51 -23.22 8.38
N ALA A 88 -6.81 -23.09 8.09
CA ALA A 88 -7.35 -22.22 7.06
C ALA A 88 -7.03 -20.74 7.32
N LEU A 89 -7.04 -20.31 8.58
CA LEU A 89 -6.62 -18.96 8.97
C LEU A 89 -5.13 -18.73 8.67
N MET A 90 -4.26 -19.70 8.97
CA MET A 90 -2.83 -19.63 8.66
C MET A 90 -2.55 -19.62 7.15
N VAL A 91 -3.28 -20.43 6.37
CA VAL A 91 -3.22 -20.41 4.90
C VAL A 91 -3.67 -19.05 4.36
N GLY A 92 -4.75 -18.49 4.89
CA GLY A 92 -5.24 -17.17 4.55
C GLY A 92 -4.20 -16.08 4.82
N LEU A 93 -3.56 -16.10 5.99
CA LEU A 93 -2.51 -15.16 6.32
C LEU A 93 -1.35 -15.25 5.32
N LYS A 94 -0.84 -16.45 5.06
CA LYS A 94 0.25 -16.66 4.10
C LYS A 94 -0.06 -16.02 2.75
N ARG A 95 -1.29 -16.19 2.24
CA ARG A 95 -1.73 -15.58 0.98
C ARG A 95 -1.72 -14.06 1.00
N VAL A 96 -2.22 -13.46 2.08
CA VAL A 96 -2.17 -12.01 2.26
C VAL A 96 -0.71 -11.55 2.22
N PHE A 97 0.19 -12.24 2.94
CA PHE A 97 1.61 -11.90 2.94
C PHE A 97 2.26 -12.01 1.58
N GLU A 98 2.08 -13.13 0.88
CA GLU A 98 2.63 -13.32 -0.47
C GLU A 98 2.06 -12.29 -1.46
N GLY A 99 0.77 -11.96 -1.33
CA GLY A 99 0.11 -10.93 -2.13
C GLY A 99 0.74 -9.55 -1.93
N TYR A 100 0.92 -9.13 -0.68
CA TYR A 100 1.57 -7.84 -0.38
C TYR A 100 3.08 -7.85 -0.70
N ALA A 101 3.79 -8.97 -0.51
CA ALA A 101 5.20 -9.12 -0.87
C ALA A 101 5.44 -8.97 -2.37
N ALA A 102 4.50 -9.48 -3.20
CA ALA A 102 4.56 -9.35 -4.65
C ALA A 102 4.28 -7.92 -5.17
N VAL A 103 3.68 -7.04 -4.36
CA VAL A 103 3.33 -5.67 -4.78
C VAL A 103 4.58 -4.89 -5.18
N GLY A 104 4.59 -4.38 -6.41
CA GLY A 104 5.69 -3.56 -6.92
C GLY A 104 6.96 -4.35 -7.27
N GLY A 105 6.87 -5.68 -7.45
CA GLY A 105 7.97 -6.51 -7.94
C GLY A 105 9.15 -6.62 -6.99
N GLY A 106 8.89 -6.80 -5.68
CA GLY A 106 9.93 -7.01 -4.67
C GLY A 106 10.94 -8.07 -5.08
N ALA A 107 12.22 -7.80 -4.80
CA ALA A 107 13.34 -8.68 -5.14
C ALA A 107 13.24 -10.05 -4.44
N ASP A 108 12.59 -10.09 -3.27
CA ASP A 108 12.33 -11.31 -2.52
C ASP A 108 10.82 -11.52 -2.36
N ARG A 109 10.26 -12.43 -3.16
CA ARG A 109 8.82 -12.77 -3.14
C ARG A 109 8.38 -13.37 -1.80
N GLY A 110 9.32 -13.78 -0.95
CA GLY A 110 9.04 -14.34 0.37
C GLY A 110 9.14 -13.35 1.54
N ALA A 111 9.65 -12.13 1.32
CA ALA A 111 9.91 -11.18 2.38
C ALA A 111 9.08 -9.90 2.23
N LEU A 112 8.25 -9.62 3.23
CA LEU A 112 7.50 -8.39 3.33
C LEU A 112 8.44 -7.29 3.84
N ASP A 113 8.66 -6.21 3.09
CA ASP A 113 9.45 -5.06 3.54
C ASP A 113 8.66 -4.13 4.49
N LYS A 114 9.35 -3.21 5.18
CA LYS A 114 8.71 -2.26 6.12
C LYS A 114 7.53 -1.48 5.49
N PRO A 115 7.66 -0.92 4.27
CA PRO A 115 6.53 -0.27 3.60
C PRO A 115 5.32 -1.18 3.39
N ARG A 116 5.54 -2.42 2.92
CA ARG A 116 4.46 -3.39 2.68
C ARG A 116 3.84 -3.90 3.98
N TRP A 117 4.63 -4.08 5.04
CA TRP A 117 4.15 -4.37 6.39
C TRP A 117 3.21 -3.29 6.92
N SER A 118 3.61 -2.03 6.76
CA SER A 118 2.73 -0.93 7.12
C SER A 118 1.46 -0.90 6.28
N ALA A 119 1.55 -1.24 4.99
CA ALA A 119 0.40 -1.22 4.09
C ALA A 119 -0.65 -2.27 4.48
N VAL A 120 -0.23 -3.50 4.79
CA VAL A 120 -1.17 -4.56 5.20
C VAL A 120 -1.85 -4.23 6.54
N LEU A 121 -1.10 -3.73 7.53
CA LEU A 121 -1.67 -3.35 8.82
C LEU A 121 -2.63 -2.17 8.71
N ARG A 122 -2.34 -1.19 7.83
CA ARG A 122 -3.24 -0.07 7.56
C ARG A 122 -4.53 -0.54 6.90
N ALA A 123 -4.43 -1.43 5.91
CA ALA A 123 -5.59 -2.01 5.24
C ALA A 123 -6.46 -2.80 6.22
N ALA A 124 -5.86 -3.46 7.22
CA ALA A 124 -6.58 -4.16 8.30
C ALA A 124 -7.16 -3.23 9.38
N GLY A 125 -7.00 -1.90 9.25
CA GLY A 125 -7.43 -0.94 10.26
C GLY A 125 -6.65 -1.03 11.58
N LEU A 126 -5.47 -1.67 11.55
CA LEU A 126 -4.60 -1.86 12.72
C LEU A 126 -3.56 -0.74 12.87
N VAL A 127 -3.46 0.16 11.89
CA VAL A 127 -2.59 1.34 11.94
C VAL A 127 -3.38 2.56 11.52
N ALA A 128 -3.36 3.59 12.37
CA ALA A 128 -3.96 4.89 12.11
C ALA A 128 -3.06 5.99 12.70
N GLU A 129 -3.12 7.21 12.16
CA GLU A 129 -2.30 8.33 12.66
C GLU A 129 -2.57 8.65 14.14
N SER A 130 -3.83 8.54 14.55
CA SER A 130 -4.30 8.79 15.93
C SER A 130 -4.90 7.52 16.56
N GLY A 131 -4.16 6.40 16.50
CA GLY A 131 -4.62 5.10 16.99
C GLY A 131 -3.72 4.45 18.05
N PRO A 132 -4.12 3.27 18.57
CA PRO A 132 -3.35 2.51 19.57
C PRO A 132 -1.95 2.13 19.09
N LEU A 133 -1.81 1.94 17.77
CA LEU A 133 -0.54 1.73 17.09
C LEU A 133 -0.34 2.81 16.00
N PRO A 134 0.37 3.91 16.31
CA PRO A 134 0.65 4.96 15.35
C PRO A 134 1.72 4.51 14.34
N GLN A 135 1.67 5.07 13.12
CA GLN A 135 2.56 4.74 12.01
C GLN A 135 4.05 4.70 12.41
N ARG A 136 4.51 5.69 13.19
CA ARG A 136 5.90 5.79 13.71
C ARG A 136 6.37 4.61 14.56
N ARG A 137 5.45 3.81 15.11
CA ARG A 137 5.75 2.62 15.93
C ARG A 137 5.72 1.32 15.13
N VAL A 138 5.17 1.35 13.91
CA VAL A 138 5.05 0.16 13.05
C VAL A 138 6.42 -0.35 12.61
N ASP A 139 7.34 0.56 12.34
CA ASP A 139 8.69 0.21 11.89
C ASP A 139 9.54 -0.45 13.00
N ALA A 140 9.19 -0.21 14.27
CA ALA A 140 9.88 -0.75 15.43
C ALA A 140 9.42 -2.18 15.79
N ILE A 141 8.25 -2.58 15.32
CA ILE A 141 7.70 -3.94 15.53
C ILE A 141 7.88 -4.83 14.28
N TYR A 142 8.54 -4.30 13.25
CA TYR A 142 8.91 -5.06 12.06
C TYR A 142 10.06 -6.04 12.40
N GLY A 143 9.81 -7.33 12.23
CA GLY A 143 10.73 -8.39 12.65
C GLY A 143 10.14 -9.79 12.43
N GLN A 144 10.36 -10.72 13.37
CA GLN A 144 9.77 -12.05 13.28
C GLN A 144 8.23 -11.96 13.25
N PHE A 145 7.63 -12.56 12.23
CA PHE A 145 6.24 -12.33 11.86
C PHE A 145 5.23 -12.51 13.01
N ILE A 146 5.30 -13.62 13.74
CA ILE A 146 4.40 -13.90 14.87
C ILE A 146 4.63 -12.95 16.04
N GLU A 147 5.87 -12.54 16.27
CA GLU A 147 6.22 -11.57 17.31
C GLU A 147 5.66 -10.18 16.99
N ALA A 148 5.77 -9.77 15.72
CA ALA A 148 5.17 -8.53 15.22
C ALA A 148 3.65 -8.51 15.44
N LEU A 149 2.94 -9.61 15.14
CA LEU A 149 1.50 -9.73 15.40
C LEU A 149 1.15 -9.68 16.89
N ARG A 150 2.00 -10.26 17.76
CA ARG A 150 1.82 -10.15 19.22
C ARG A 150 1.94 -8.71 19.69
N HIS A 151 2.88 -7.93 19.16
CA HIS A 151 2.97 -6.50 19.46
C HIS A 151 1.72 -5.72 19.03
N VAL A 152 1.15 -6.05 17.86
CA VAL A 152 -0.11 -5.46 17.39
C VAL A 152 -1.27 -5.84 18.32
N SER A 153 -1.37 -7.11 18.71
CA SER A 153 -2.36 -7.62 19.67
C SER A 153 -2.30 -6.88 21.01
N VAL A 154 -1.10 -6.67 21.56
CA VAL A 154 -0.90 -5.91 22.81
C VAL A 154 -1.29 -4.45 22.64
N ALA A 155 -0.86 -3.80 21.54
CA ALA A 155 -1.16 -2.40 21.30
C ALA A 155 -2.67 -2.12 21.19
N HIS A 156 -3.42 -3.01 20.55
CA HIS A 156 -4.88 -2.87 20.36
C HIS A 156 -5.72 -3.55 21.44
N ARG A 157 -5.11 -4.29 22.37
CA ARG A 157 -5.80 -5.15 23.35
C ARG A 157 -6.74 -6.16 22.70
N LEU A 158 -6.33 -6.72 21.57
CA LEU A 158 -7.07 -7.73 20.82
C LEU A 158 -6.46 -9.11 21.05
N ALA A 159 -7.27 -10.17 20.93
CA ALA A 159 -6.73 -11.52 20.85
C ALA A 159 -5.86 -11.65 19.58
N LEU A 160 -4.82 -12.49 19.63
CA LEU A 160 -3.97 -12.74 18.46
C LEU A 160 -4.81 -13.24 17.25
N ASN A 161 -5.81 -14.07 17.51
CA ASN A 161 -6.77 -14.52 16.50
C ASN A 161 -7.50 -13.37 15.84
N GLU A 162 -7.98 -12.41 16.62
CA GLU A 162 -8.72 -11.27 16.06
C GLU A 162 -7.81 -10.41 15.17
N VAL A 163 -6.52 -10.29 15.50
CA VAL A 163 -5.52 -9.65 14.63
C VAL A 163 -5.34 -10.45 13.33
N MET A 164 -5.23 -11.77 13.44
CA MET A 164 -5.07 -12.67 12.29
C MET A 164 -6.32 -12.64 11.38
N GLU A 165 -7.51 -12.70 11.95
CA GLU A 165 -8.79 -12.60 11.25
C GLU A 165 -8.90 -11.30 10.48
N ARG A 166 -8.56 -10.15 11.10
CA ARG A 166 -8.58 -8.86 10.40
C ARG A 166 -7.61 -8.83 9.23
N LEU A 167 -6.44 -9.45 9.35
CA LEU A 167 -5.49 -9.54 8.25
C LEU A 167 -6.01 -10.44 7.11
N VAL A 168 -6.60 -11.60 7.42
CA VAL A 168 -7.22 -12.46 6.42
C VAL A 168 -8.41 -11.80 5.75
N ALA A 169 -9.21 -11.05 6.52
CA ALA A 169 -10.37 -10.32 6.02
C ALA A 169 -9.99 -9.22 5.02
N VAL A 170 -8.78 -8.65 5.07
CA VAL A 170 -8.31 -7.71 4.04
C VAL A 170 -8.10 -8.42 2.70
N GLY A 171 -7.68 -9.69 2.73
CA GLY A 171 -7.24 -10.41 1.55
C GLY A 171 -5.92 -9.88 0.98
N PRO A 172 -5.36 -10.54 -0.05
CA PRO A 172 -4.26 -9.96 -0.82
C PRO A 172 -4.74 -8.64 -1.45
N PRO A 173 -3.84 -7.65 -1.65
CA PRO A 173 -4.23 -6.43 -2.31
C PRO A 173 -4.73 -6.79 -3.71
N ALA A 174 -5.80 -6.13 -4.17
CA ALA A 174 -6.31 -6.32 -5.53
C ALA A 174 -5.12 -6.30 -6.48
N GLN A 175 -4.94 -7.37 -7.27
CA GLN A 175 -3.80 -7.51 -8.16
C GLN A 175 -3.80 -6.27 -9.06
N THR A 176 -2.91 -5.34 -8.75
CA THR A 176 -2.69 -4.18 -9.60
C THR A 176 -2.22 -4.78 -10.92
N ASP A 177 -2.87 -4.43 -12.02
CA ASP A 177 -2.47 -4.86 -13.35
C ASP A 177 -0.93 -4.84 -13.42
N PRO A 178 -0.27 -5.98 -13.75
CA PRO A 178 1.18 -6.06 -13.74
C PRO A 178 1.83 -4.94 -14.57
N LEU A 179 1.15 -4.49 -15.63
CA LEU A 179 1.54 -3.34 -16.44
C LEU A 179 1.45 -2.04 -15.65
N LEU A 180 0.36 -1.80 -14.92
CA LEU A 180 0.17 -0.62 -14.07
C LEU A 180 1.19 -0.58 -12.92
N ALA A 181 1.51 -1.73 -12.32
CA ALA A 181 2.54 -1.86 -11.30
C ALA A 181 3.96 -1.60 -11.86
N ALA A 182 4.23 -2.02 -13.09
CA ALA A 182 5.48 -1.71 -13.79
C ALA A 182 5.57 -0.21 -14.16
N LEU A 183 4.48 0.38 -14.66
CA LEU A 183 4.36 1.81 -14.93
C LEU A 183 4.60 2.66 -13.68
N LYS A 184 4.05 2.25 -12.53
CA LYS A 184 4.28 2.97 -11.27
C LYS A 184 5.75 2.96 -10.87
N ARG A 185 6.48 1.86 -11.13
CA ARG A 185 7.92 1.80 -10.90
C ARG A 185 8.70 2.75 -11.81
N VAL A 186 8.38 2.76 -13.12
CA VAL A 186 8.97 3.70 -14.08
C VAL A 186 8.71 5.15 -13.66
N TYR A 187 7.46 5.48 -13.35
CA TYR A 187 7.07 6.79 -12.84
C TYR A 187 7.89 7.18 -11.60
N SER A 188 7.95 6.31 -10.59
CA SER A 188 8.71 6.59 -9.38
C SER A 188 10.19 6.80 -9.66
N ALA A 189 10.81 5.98 -10.51
CA ALA A 189 12.22 6.09 -10.86
C ALA A 189 12.54 7.46 -11.50
N HIS A 190 11.71 7.91 -12.44
CA HIS A 190 11.83 9.24 -13.05
C HIS A 190 11.53 10.37 -12.06
N ALA A 191 10.52 10.19 -11.21
CA ALA A 191 10.07 11.19 -10.25
C ALA A 191 11.07 11.41 -9.10
N THR A 192 11.88 10.42 -8.74
CA THR A 192 12.90 10.53 -7.69
C THR A 192 14.33 10.64 -8.23
N ALA A 193 14.50 10.68 -9.55
CA ALA A 193 15.81 10.74 -10.21
C ALA A 193 16.69 11.84 -9.61
N GLY A 194 17.84 11.47 -9.04
CA GLY A 194 18.80 12.40 -8.45
C GLY A 194 18.29 13.22 -7.26
N ARG A 195 17.22 12.82 -6.55
CA ARG A 195 16.71 13.52 -5.36
C ARG A 195 16.25 12.55 -4.27
N MET A 196 16.54 12.88 -3.01
CA MET A 196 15.80 12.34 -1.86
C MET A 196 14.54 13.19 -1.66
N VAL A 197 13.39 12.67 -2.10
CA VAL A 197 12.08 13.33 -1.95
C VAL A 197 11.09 12.41 -1.24
N GLU A 198 10.33 12.96 -0.30
CA GLU A 198 9.29 12.21 0.43
C GLU A 198 8.09 11.84 -0.47
N ARG A 199 7.87 12.59 -1.55
CA ARG A 199 6.80 12.33 -2.52
C ARG A 199 7.33 12.33 -3.94
N ALA A 200 7.17 11.20 -4.62
CA ALA A 200 7.46 11.06 -6.04
C ALA A 200 6.48 11.90 -6.85
N ALA A 201 6.98 12.92 -7.56
CA ALA A 201 6.25 13.66 -8.58
C ALA A 201 7.14 14.03 -9.76
N LEU A 202 6.57 14.09 -10.97
CA LEU A 202 7.30 14.48 -12.18
C LEU A 202 7.17 15.98 -12.42
N ASP A 203 8.30 16.64 -12.68
CA ASP A 203 8.34 17.97 -13.28
C ASP A 203 8.34 17.87 -14.81
N ARG A 204 8.16 19.01 -15.48
CA ARG A 204 8.09 19.07 -16.95
C ARG A 204 9.33 18.48 -17.65
N PRO A 205 10.57 18.77 -17.22
CA PRO A 205 11.76 18.15 -17.81
C PRO A 205 11.79 16.62 -17.69
N ARG A 206 11.41 16.07 -16.53
CA ARG A 206 11.38 14.62 -16.30
C ARG A 206 10.28 13.93 -17.08
N TRP A 207 9.13 14.57 -17.25
CA TRP A 207 8.08 14.10 -18.16
C TRP A 207 8.62 13.95 -19.59
N ALA A 208 9.29 14.98 -20.12
CA ALA A 208 9.87 14.91 -21.45
C ALA A 208 10.98 13.85 -21.55
N ALA A 209 11.83 13.70 -20.51
CA ALA A 209 12.86 12.66 -20.47
C ALA A 209 12.28 11.25 -20.48
N CYS A 210 11.21 11.01 -19.71
CA CYS A 210 10.47 9.76 -19.66
C CYS A 210 9.93 9.37 -21.04
N LEU A 211 9.31 10.31 -21.77
CA LEU A 211 8.85 10.08 -23.13
C LEU A 211 9.98 9.86 -24.14
N ARG A 212 11.10 10.59 -24.02
CA ARG A 212 12.26 10.41 -24.91
C ARG A 212 12.89 9.03 -24.76
N GLN A 213 13.08 8.57 -23.53
CA GLN A 213 13.65 7.24 -23.27
C GLN A 213 12.75 6.11 -23.77
N ALA A 214 11.43 6.30 -23.76
CA ALA A 214 10.47 5.38 -24.37
C ALA A 214 10.40 5.47 -25.92
N GLY A 215 11.21 6.34 -26.55
CA GLY A 215 11.19 6.59 -27.99
C GLY A 215 9.92 7.30 -28.48
N LEU A 216 9.08 7.79 -27.56
CA LEU A 216 7.82 8.47 -27.87
C LEU A 216 8.03 9.95 -28.22
N LEU A 217 9.15 10.53 -27.81
CA LEU A 217 9.53 11.91 -28.10
C LEU A 217 10.93 11.91 -28.73
N HIS A 218 11.03 12.41 -29.95
CA HIS A 218 12.29 12.58 -30.68
C HIS A 218 12.16 13.69 -31.72
N GLU A 219 13.29 14.24 -32.18
CA GLU A 219 13.30 15.27 -33.21
C GLU A 219 12.71 14.75 -34.52
N GLY A 220 11.76 15.49 -35.11
CA GLY A 220 11.03 15.07 -36.30
C GLY A 220 9.94 14.00 -36.07
N GLY A 221 9.71 13.59 -34.82
CA GLY A 221 8.71 12.58 -34.46
C GLY A 221 7.26 13.10 -34.49
N PRO A 222 6.26 12.18 -34.42
CA PRO A 222 4.84 12.53 -34.45
C PRO A 222 4.38 13.33 -33.21
N LEU A 223 5.02 13.09 -32.06
CA LEU A 223 4.85 13.88 -30.84
C LEU A 223 6.01 14.87 -30.72
N SER A 224 5.72 16.17 -30.83
CA SER A 224 6.69 17.24 -30.61
C SER A 224 6.85 17.59 -29.14
N GLY A 225 7.98 18.24 -28.79
CA GLY A 225 8.21 18.74 -27.43
C GLY A 225 7.12 19.70 -26.94
N SER A 226 6.69 20.62 -27.79
CA SER A 226 5.58 21.55 -27.48
C SER A 226 4.27 20.82 -27.16
N ARG A 227 3.92 19.81 -27.95
CA ARG A 227 2.70 19.02 -27.71
C ARG A 227 2.79 18.18 -26.43
N ALA A 228 3.97 17.66 -26.12
CA ALA A 228 4.20 16.96 -24.86
C ALA A 228 4.07 17.91 -23.66
N ASP A 229 4.55 19.14 -23.77
CA ASP A 229 4.39 20.19 -22.76
C ASP A 229 2.93 20.65 -22.60
N ASP A 230 2.16 20.69 -23.68
CA ASP A 230 0.73 20.99 -23.64
C ASP A 230 -0.05 19.90 -22.89
N VAL A 231 0.25 18.62 -23.14
CA VAL A 231 -0.33 17.50 -22.39
C VAL A 231 0.00 17.64 -20.90
N PHE A 232 1.27 17.89 -20.57
CA PHE A 232 1.68 18.11 -19.19
C PHE A 232 0.89 19.25 -18.53
N SER A 233 0.79 20.39 -19.20
CA SER A 233 0.11 21.58 -18.66
C SER A 233 -1.38 21.38 -18.44
N ARG A 234 -2.04 20.54 -19.26
CA ARG A 234 -3.46 20.18 -19.06
C ARG A 234 -3.69 19.23 -17.91
N CYS A 235 -2.75 18.33 -17.63
CA CYS A 235 -2.90 17.29 -16.61
C CYS A 235 -2.38 17.70 -15.22
N VAL A 236 -1.56 18.75 -15.14
CA VAL A 236 -1.08 19.25 -13.85
C VAL A 236 -2.21 19.98 -13.11
N PRO A 237 -2.40 19.71 -11.80
CA PRO A 237 -3.42 20.39 -11.01
C PRO A 237 -3.21 21.91 -10.96
N HIS A 238 -4.29 22.68 -10.89
CA HIS A 238 -4.20 24.14 -10.82
C HIS A 238 -3.33 24.59 -9.62
N GLY A 239 -2.34 25.45 -9.87
CA GLY A 239 -1.38 25.89 -8.85
C GLY A 239 -0.23 24.93 -8.55
N SER A 240 -0.16 23.77 -9.22
CA SER A 240 0.97 22.83 -9.13
C SER A 240 1.92 22.99 -10.32
N SER A 241 3.18 22.63 -10.12
CA SER A 241 4.17 22.42 -11.20
C SER A 241 4.55 20.94 -11.37
N LEU A 242 3.86 20.07 -10.63
CA LEU A 242 4.20 18.67 -10.46
C LEU A 242 3.03 17.75 -10.83
N LEU A 243 3.38 16.66 -11.49
CA LEU A 243 2.47 15.64 -11.99
C LEU A 243 2.52 14.41 -11.07
N GLY A 244 1.43 14.19 -10.34
CA GLY A 244 1.21 12.98 -9.52
C GLY A 244 0.98 11.73 -10.38
N PHE A 245 1.00 10.54 -9.78
CA PHE A 245 0.85 9.29 -10.54
C PHE A 245 -0.49 9.18 -11.28
N LEU A 246 -1.59 9.66 -10.69
CA LEU A 246 -2.89 9.65 -11.37
C LEU A 246 -2.91 10.62 -12.57
N GLN A 247 -2.32 11.81 -12.41
CA GLN A 247 -2.20 12.78 -13.49
C GLN A 247 -1.24 12.28 -14.58
N PHE A 248 -0.25 11.49 -14.22
CA PHE A 248 0.62 10.79 -15.16
C PHE A 248 -0.16 9.81 -16.04
N LEU A 249 -1.01 8.97 -15.45
CA LEU A 249 -1.87 8.06 -16.23
C LEU A 249 -2.81 8.83 -17.16
N GLU A 250 -3.36 9.96 -16.69
CA GLU A 250 -4.21 10.81 -17.52
C GLU A 250 -3.44 11.46 -18.69
N ALA A 251 -2.21 11.90 -18.44
CA ALA A 251 -1.33 12.40 -19.49
C ALA A 251 -1.02 11.31 -20.53
N LEU A 252 -0.76 10.08 -20.09
CA LEU A 252 -0.50 8.95 -21.00
C LEU A 252 -1.71 8.62 -21.88
N ARG A 253 -2.94 8.81 -21.41
CA ARG A 253 -4.16 8.62 -22.24
C ARG A 253 -4.24 9.59 -23.42
N GLN A 254 -3.60 10.75 -23.33
CA GLN A 254 -3.60 11.75 -24.41
C GLN A 254 -2.48 11.51 -25.45
N VAL A 255 -1.42 10.77 -25.10
CA VAL A 255 -0.28 10.51 -25.98
C VAL A 255 -0.67 9.71 -27.24
N PRO A 256 -1.50 8.64 -27.18
CA PRO A 256 -1.98 7.88 -28.35
C PRO A 256 -2.48 8.74 -29.52
N ALA A 257 -3.31 9.75 -29.22
CA ALA A 257 -3.88 10.62 -30.25
C ALA A 257 -2.82 11.48 -30.97
N LEU A 258 -1.71 11.78 -30.30
CA LEU A 258 -0.64 12.61 -30.82
C LEU A 258 0.46 11.79 -31.50
N HIS A 259 0.74 10.60 -30.97
CA HIS A 259 1.80 9.71 -31.43
C HIS A 259 1.32 8.67 -32.46
N ARG A 260 0.00 8.53 -32.66
CA ARG A 260 -0.65 7.56 -33.57
C ARG A 260 -0.38 6.09 -33.22
N THR A 261 -0.39 5.77 -31.93
CA THR A 261 -0.19 4.40 -31.39
C THR A 261 -1.27 4.06 -30.36
N GLY A 262 -1.42 2.79 -30.00
CA GLY A 262 -2.35 2.38 -28.93
C GLY A 262 -1.86 2.79 -27.54
N LEU A 263 -2.79 2.94 -26.58
CA LEU A 263 -2.43 3.21 -25.17
C LEU A 263 -1.58 2.09 -24.58
N ASP A 264 -1.94 0.83 -24.84
CA ASP A 264 -1.18 -0.33 -24.36
C ASP A 264 0.25 -0.34 -24.89
N GLU A 265 0.44 0.05 -26.15
CA GLU A 265 1.77 0.15 -26.76
C GLU A 265 2.61 1.27 -26.12
N VAL A 266 2.00 2.44 -25.87
CA VAL A 266 2.65 3.54 -25.13
C VAL A 266 3.10 3.08 -23.74
N MET A 267 2.22 2.40 -23.02
CA MET A 267 2.48 1.85 -21.69
C MET A 267 3.60 0.81 -21.71
N GLN A 268 3.58 -0.11 -22.67
CA GLN A 268 4.61 -1.14 -22.83
C GLN A 268 5.97 -0.54 -23.18
N ARG A 269 6.04 0.46 -24.07
CA ARG A 269 7.29 1.15 -24.42
C ARG A 269 7.91 1.85 -23.21
N LEU A 270 7.10 2.50 -22.38
CA LEU A 270 7.57 3.11 -21.13
C LEU A 270 8.12 2.07 -20.16
N VAL A 271 7.43 0.94 -20.00
CA VAL A 271 7.91 -0.16 -19.14
C VAL A 271 9.19 -0.78 -19.67
N ALA A 272 9.31 -0.96 -20.99
CA ALA A 272 10.51 -1.49 -21.63
C ALA A 272 11.71 -0.54 -21.51
N ALA A 273 11.49 0.77 -21.57
CA ALA A 273 12.54 1.77 -21.39
C ALA A 273 13.05 1.86 -19.94
N GLY A 274 12.19 1.58 -18.96
CA GLY A 274 12.58 1.56 -17.55
C GLY A 274 12.80 2.95 -16.95
N GLY A 275 13.68 3.03 -15.95
CA GLY A 275 14.01 4.28 -15.26
C GLY A 275 15.02 5.15 -16.02
N PRO A 276 15.31 6.36 -15.52
CA PRO A 276 16.28 7.25 -16.12
C PRO A 276 17.69 6.62 -16.16
N GLN A 277 18.30 6.65 -17.34
CA GLN A 277 19.72 6.35 -17.56
C GLN A 277 20.59 7.59 -17.34
#